data_AF-A0A352PUE3-F1
#
_entry.id   AF-A0A352PUE3-F1
#
_cell.length_a   1.000
_cell.length_b   1.000
_cell.length_c   1.000
_cell.angle_alpha   90.00
_cell.angle_beta   90.00
_cell.angle_gamma   90.00
#
_symmetry.space_group_name_H-M   'P 1'
#
loop_
_entity.id
_entity.type
_entity.pdbx_description
1 polymer ?
#
loop_
_entity_poly.entity_id
_entity_poly.type
_entity_poly.pdbx_seq_one_letter_code
_entity_poly.pdbx_strand_id
1 'polypeptide(L)' 'LDVPPLRQRTEDIPVLAGYFLEKAAKEYGRKMKMAPPCLEILGNYSWPGNVREL' A
#
# COMPACT_ATOMS: atom_id res chain seq x y z
N LEU A 1 -22.30 6.93 -3.83
CA LEU A 1 -20.99 7.47 -3.44
C LEU A 1 -19.96 6.73 -4.26
N ASP A 2 -19.34 7.41 -5.22
CA ASP A 2 -18.30 6.83 -6.06
C ASP A 2 -16.97 6.93 -5.33
N VAL A 3 -16.29 5.79 -5.18
CA VAL A 3 -14.95 5.74 -4.57
C VAL A 3 -13.93 5.88 -5.69
N PRO A 4 -13.04 6.88 -5.64
CA PRO A 4 -12.04 7.07 -6.69
C PRO A 4 -11.04 5.91 -6.73
N PRO A 5 -10.52 5.55 -7.92
CA PRO A 5 -9.45 4.58 -8.05
C PRO A 5 -8.20 5.03 -7.30
N LEU A 6 -7.38 4.08 -6.84
CA LEU A 6 -6.22 4.35 -6.00
C LEU A 6 -5.20 5.32 -6.65
N ARG A 7 -5.05 5.29 -7.98
CA ARG A 7 -4.23 6.26 -8.74
C ARG A 7 -4.67 7.72 -8.64
N GLN A 8 -5.91 7.98 -8.22
CA GLN A 8 -6.43 9.35 -8.01
C GLN A 8 -6.31 9.80 -6.55
N ARG A 9 -5.80 8.92 -5.67
CA ARG A 9 -5.65 9.14 -4.22
C ARG A 9 -4.36 8.49 -3.72
N THR A 10 -3.25 8.83 -4.36
CA THR A 10 -1.94 8.23 -4.05
C THR A 10 -1.46 8.60 -2.65
N GLU A 11 -2.00 9.65 -2.04
CA GLU A 11 -1.80 10.03 -0.64
C GLU A 11 -2.25 8.98 0.38
N ASP A 12 -3.18 8.08 -0.01
CA ASP A 12 -3.62 6.98 0.85
C ASP A 12 -2.61 5.82 0.88
N ILE A 13 -1.72 5.72 -0.12
CA ILE A 13 -0.80 4.58 -0.30
C ILE A 13 0.10 4.36 0.92
N PRO A 14 0.75 5.37 1.53
CA PRO A 14 1.60 5.13 2.70
C PRO A 14 0.85 4.52 3.89
N VAL A 15 -0.39 4.95 4.12
CA VAL A 15 -1.22 4.47 5.22
C VAL A 15 -1.68 3.03 4.95
N LEU A 16 -2.16 2.76 3.74
CA LEU A 16 -2.61 1.42 3.33
C LEU A 16 -1.45 0.41 3.30
N ALA A 17 -0.31 0.78 2.72
CA ALA A 17 0.88 -0.06 2.67
C ALA A 17 1.40 -0.38 4.09
N GLY A 18 1.40 0.61 4.98
CA GLY A 18 1.74 0.42 6.39
C GLY A 18 0.83 -0.59 7.08
N TYR A 19 -0.49 -0.46 6.88
CA TYR A 19 -1.48 -1.38 7.43
C TYR A 19 -1.29 -2.81 6.93
N PHE A 20 -1.12 -3.01 5.61
CA PHE A 20 -0.92 -4.35 5.05
C PHE A 20 0.41 -4.98 5.47
N LEU A 21 1.48 -4.17 5.57
CA LEU A 21 2.75 -4.64 6.09
C LEU A 21 2.62 -5.11 7.54
N GLU A 22 1.94 -4.33 8.40
CA GLU A 22 1.72 -4.70 9.80
C GLU A 22 0.85 -5.96 9.90
N LYS A 23 -0.20 -6.06 9.08
CA LYS A 23 -1.06 -7.24 9.02
C LYS A 23 -0.26 -8.49 8.62
N ALA A 24 0.55 -8.40 7.56
CA ALA A 24 1.40 -9.50 7.10
C ALA A 24 2.48 -9.85 8.15
N ALA A 25 3.11 -8.84 8.76
CA ALA A 25 4.06 -9.04 9.84
C ALA A 25 3.46 -9.84 11.01
N LYS A 26 2.22 -9.54 11.40
CA LYS A 26 1.47 -10.29 12.43
C LYS A 26 1.12 -11.70 11.97
N GLU A 27 0.59 -11.86 10.76
CA GLU A 27 0.16 -13.15 10.20
C GLU A 27 1.33 -14.15 10.10
N TYR A 28 2.50 -13.68 9.67
CA TYR A 28 3.68 -14.53 9.52
C TYR A 28 4.60 -14.54 10.74
N GLY A 29 4.27 -13.80 11.81
CA GLY A 29 5.11 -13.69 13.01
C GLY A 29 6.50 -13.10 12.75
N ARG A 30 6.62 -12.18 11.78
CA ARG A 30 7.90 -11.58 11.35
C ARG A 30 7.92 -10.09 11.58
N LYS A 31 9.11 -9.55 11.87
CA LYS A 31 9.34 -8.10 11.82
C LYS A 31 9.61 -7.71 10.37
N MET A 32 8.71 -6.94 9.78
CA MET A 32 8.84 -6.42 8.42
C MET A 32 8.98 -4.88 8.46
N LYS A 33 9.77 -4.33 7.54
CA LYS A 33 9.93 -2.88 7.34
C LYS A 33 9.98 -2.60 5.84
N MET A 34 9.36 -1.52 5.41
CA MET A 34 9.53 -1.03 4.04
C MET A 34 10.94 -0.48 3.88
N ALA A 35 11.58 -0.78 2.75
CA ALA A 35 12.80 -0.09 2.37
C ALA A 35 12.47 1.37 2.02
N PRO A 36 13.40 2.33 2.24
CA PRO A 36 13.16 3.74 1.93
C PRO A 36 12.55 4.02 0.54
N PRO A 37 13.00 3.38 -0.57
CA PRO A 37 12.43 3.65 -1.89
C PRO A 37 11.06 3.01 -2.14
N CYS A 38 10.55 2.13 -1.26
CA CYS A 38 9.30 1.41 -1.49
C CYS A 38 8.12 2.36 -1.69
N LEU A 39 7.98 3.40 -0.88
CA LEU A 39 6.84 4.33 -0.97
C LEU A 39 6.83 5.11 -2.29
N GLU A 40 8.00 5.48 -2.80
CA GLU A 40 8.14 6.13 -4.11
C GLU A 40 7.69 5.19 -5.24
N ILE A 41 8.14 3.94 -5.21
CA ILE A 41 7.76 2.93 -6.19
C ILE A 41 6.24 2.67 -6.15
N LEU A 42 5.68 2.49 -4.94
CA LEU A 42 4.25 2.27 -4.75
C LEU A 42 3.43 3.48 -5.20
N GLY A 43 3.91 4.70 -4.96
CA GLY A 43 3.25 5.94 -5.39
C GLY A 43 3.24 6.16 -6.90
N ASN A 44 4.25 5.64 -7.61
CA ASN A 44 4.38 5.77 -9.07
C ASN A 44 3.62 4.68 -9.85
N TYR A 45 3.12 3.65 -9.19
CA TYR A 45 2.37 2.57 -9.82
C TYR A 45 0.88 2.94 -10.03
N SER A 46 0.27 2.46 -11.11
CA SER A 46 -1.09 2.87 -11.52
C SER A 46 -2.23 2.12 -10.82
N TRP A 47 -1.91 1.03 -10.12
CA TRP A 47 -2.85 0.22 -9.33
C TRP A 47 -4.15 -0.13 -10.06
N PRO A 48 -4.12 -0.84 -11.21
CA PRO A 48 -5.32 -1.28 -11.92
C PRO A 48 -6.25 -2.13 -11.03
N GLY A 49 -5.70 -2.89 -10.08
CA GLY A 49 -6.45 -3.67 -9.08
C GLY A 49 -6.76 -2.90 -7.79
N ASN A 50 -6.42 -1.62 -7.69
CA ASN A 50 -6.66 -0.75 -6.54
C ASN A 50 -6.13 -1.37 -5.23
N VAL A 51 -6.88 -1.23 -4.13
CA VAL A 51 -6.54 -1.73 -2.79
C VAL A 51 -6.45 -3.27 -2.72
N ARG A 52 -6.99 -4.00 -3.70
CA ARG A 52 -6.84 -5.46 -3.74
C ARG A 52 -5.45 -5.88 -4.24
N GLU A 53 -4.84 -5.04 -5.06
CA GLU A 53 -3.50 -5.28 -5.62
C GLU A 53 -2.39 -4.71 -4.72
N LEU A 54 -2.68 -3.61 -4.00
CA LEU A 54 -1.81 -3.04 -2.95
C LEU A 54 -1.71 -3.97 -1.74
#